data_AF-A0A9X0HYY9-F1
#
_entry.id   AF-A0A9X0HYY9-F1
#
_cell.length_a   1.000
_cell.length_b   1.000
_cell.length_c   1.000
_cell.angle_alpha   90.00
_cell.angle_beta   90.00
_cell.angle_gamma   90.00
#
_symmetry.space_group_name_H-M   'P 1'
#
loop_
_entity.id
_entity.type
_entity.pdbx_description
1 polymer ?
#
loop_
_entity_poly.entity_id
_entity_poly.type
_entity_poly.pdbx_seq_one_letter_code
_entity_poly.pdbx_strand_id
1 'polypeptide(L)'
;MTAIIREAAERLWTAQHARTPIAPLTETHPCLDVSDAYGIQQINLGRRLAAGARLVGRKIGLSSAPMQTLLGVDEPDFGFIVDDMVIAGQSVATERFCAPRVEPEVAFLLKRPLRGPGVDTSAVYAATESVAVALEIVDSRIADWKLTLPDTVADNASSGDIILGDWVPYTAALALPRAAATLTLNGVDIDSGTGDAVMGDPAAAVAWLANALAEFGTELSAGQFIMSGSFTSAAFVHVGDVATATIAGLGTVSLTFT
;
A
#
# COMPACT_ATOMS: atom_id res chain seq x y z
N MET A 1 -6.59 -14.91 -23.09
CA MET A 1 -6.35 -14.08 -21.90
C MET A 1 -5.63 -14.84 -20.77
N THR A 2 -6.10 -16.01 -20.34
CA THR A 2 -5.50 -16.74 -19.19
C THR A 2 -4.00 -17.07 -19.31
N ALA A 3 -3.48 -17.29 -20.52
CA ALA A 3 -2.04 -17.51 -20.72
C ALA A 3 -1.21 -16.24 -20.45
N ILE A 4 -1.69 -15.07 -20.93
CA ILE A 4 -1.04 -13.76 -20.72
C ILE A 4 -1.00 -13.43 -19.23
N ILE A 5 -2.11 -13.60 -18.52
CA ILE A 5 -2.20 -13.36 -17.07
C ILE A 5 -1.16 -14.21 -16.30
N ARG A 6 -1.03 -15.50 -16.65
CA ARG A 6 -0.04 -16.39 -16.01
C ARG A 6 1.40 -16.02 -16.33
N GLU A 7 1.66 -15.64 -17.58
CA GLU A 7 2.99 -15.18 -18.02
C GLU A 7 3.38 -13.89 -17.32
N ALA A 8 2.51 -12.89 -17.30
CA ALA A 8 2.75 -11.61 -16.62
C ALA A 8 2.97 -11.80 -15.11
N ALA A 9 2.18 -12.67 -14.46
CA ALA A 9 2.39 -13.04 -13.07
C ALA A 9 3.77 -13.66 -12.83
N GLU A 10 4.21 -14.59 -13.70
CA GLU A 10 5.55 -15.19 -13.64
C GLU A 10 6.67 -14.17 -13.81
N ARG A 11 6.50 -13.24 -14.75
CA ARG A 11 7.49 -12.18 -15.01
C ARG A 11 7.64 -11.26 -13.80
N LEU A 12 6.54 -10.79 -13.21
CA LEU A 12 6.58 -9.96 -12.00
C LEU A 12 7.13 -10.73 -10.79
N TRP A 13 6.75 -12.00 -10.64
CA TRP A 13 7.29 -12.87 -9.59
C TRP A 13 8.81 -13.01 -9.71
N THR A 14 9.30 -13.28 -10.92
CA THR A 14 10.73 -13.37 -11.21
C THR A 14 11.43 -12.04 -10.96
N ALA A 15 10.84 -10.93 -11.42
CA ALA A 15 11.39 -9.59 -11.24
C ALA A 15 11.59 -9.24 -9.76
N GLN A 16 10.60 -9.54 -8.91
CA GLN A 16 10.70 -9.35 -7.46
C GLN A 16 11.82 -10.19 -6.85
N HIS A 17 11.90 -11.48 -7.17
CA HIS A 17 12.91 -12.38 -6.58
C HIS A 17 14.32 -12.10 -7.09
N ALA A 18 14.47 -11.71 -8.35
CA ALA A 18 15.75 -11.37 -8.96
C ALA A 18 16.16 -9.90 -8.75
N ARG A 19 15.28 -9.08 -8.17
CA ARG A 19 15.45 -7.61 -8.02
C ARG A 19 15.83 -6.95 -9.34
N THR A 20 15.17 -7.38 -10.41
CA THR A 20 15.42 -6.92 -11.78
C THR A 20 14.10 -6.50 -12.41
N PRO A 21 13.81 -5.18 -12.47
CA PRO A 21 12.58 -4.67 -13.07
C PRO A 21 12.42 -5.10 -14.52
N ILE A 22 11.17 -5.26 -14.94
CA ILE A 22 10.78 -5.54 -16.33
C ILE A 22 10.20 -4.29 -16.99
N ALA A 23 10.21 -4.25 -18.32
CA ALA A 23 9.43 -3.23 -19.04
C ALA A 23 7.94 -3.31 -18.67
N PRO A 24 7.20 -2.19 -18.74
CA PRO A 24 5.76 -2.16 -18.45
C PRO A 24 5.01 -3.30 -19.14
N LEU A 25 4.14 -3.97 -18.39
CA LEU A 25 3.34 -5.06 -18.94
C LEU A 25 2.46 -4.57 -20.07
N THR A 26 1.94 -3.35 -19.95
CA THR A 26 1.10 -2.69 -20.96
C THR A 26 1.83 -2.35 -22.26
N GLU A 27 3.16 -2.21 -22.27
CA GLU A 27 3.93 -2.09 -23.52
C GLU A 27 3.91 -3.42 -24.30
N THR A 28 4.03 -4.54 -23.58
CA THR A 28 4.02 -5.89 -24.19
C THR A 28 2.60 -6.42 -24.43
N HIS A 29 1.64 -5.97 -23.63
CA HIS A 29 0.24 -6.40 -23.66
C HIS A 29 -0.69 -5.18 -23.59
N PRO A 30 -0.86 -4.42 -24.70
CA PRO A 30 -1.61 -3.15 -24.70
C PRO A 30 -3.11 -3.29 -24.38
N CYS A 31 -3.65 -4.51 -24.41
CA CYS A 31 -5.05 -4.78 -24.07
C CYS A 31 -5.25 -5.23 -22.62
N LEU A 32 -4.20 -5.22 -21.79
CA LEU A 32 -4.27 -5.61 -20.39
C LEU A 32 -5.06 -4.55 -19.61
N ASP A 33 -6.23 -4.94 -19.10
CA ASP A 33 -7.09 -4.07 -18.32
C ASP A 33 -6.92 -4.28 -16.81
N VAL A 34 -7.64 -3.50 -16.01
CA VAL A 34 -7.57 -3.57 -14.54
C VAL A 34 -8.05 -4.92 -14.00
N SER A 35 -9.03 -5.55 -14.65
CA SER A 35 -9.53 -6.87 -14.25
C SER A 35 -8.46 -7.96 -14.49
N ASP A 36 -7.79 -7.92 -15.64
CA ASP A 36 -6.65 -8.78 -15.93
C ASP A 36 -5.50 -8.55 -14.93
N ALA A 37 -5.24 -7.29 -14.58
CA ALA A 37 -4.23 -6.91 -13.60
C ALA A 37 -4.52 -7.47 -12.20
N TYR A 38 -5.76 -7.38 -11.71
CA TYR A 38 -6.15 -8.05 -10.46
C TYR A 38 -6.03 -9.58 -10.58
N GLY A 39 -6.31 -10.16 -11.75
CA GLY A 39 -6.05 -11.57 -12.02
C GLY A 39 -4.57 -11.95 -11.86
N ILE A 40 -3.66 -11.11 -12.35
CA ILE A 40 -2.20 -11.27 -12.19
C ILE A 40 -1.80 -11.18 -10.71
N GLN A 41 -2.29 -10.14 -10.03
CA GLN A 41 -2.04 -9.90 -8.61
C GLN A 41 -2.47 -11.09 -7.73
N GLN A 42 -3.65 -11.66 -8.00
CA GLN A 42 -4.19 -12.81 -7.28
C GLN A 42 -3.38 -14.09 -7.49
N ILE A 43 -2.83 -14.31 -8.69
CA ILE A 43 -1.93 -15.46 -8.92
C ILE A 43 -0.71 -15.37 -8.02
N ASN A 44 -0.08 -14.21 -7.94
CA ASN A 44 1.14 -14.04 -7.13
C ASN A 44 0.84 -14.05 -5.63
N LEU A 45 -0.29 -13.51 -5.17
CA LEU A 45 -0.76 -13.74 -3.80
C LEU A 45 -0.92 -15.23 -3.51
N GLY A 46 -1.61 -15.96 -4.40
CA GLY A 46 -1.83 -17.40 -4.26
C GLY A 46 -0.53 -18.20 -4.11
N ARG A 47 0.53 -17.81 -4.82
CA ARG A 47 1.88 -18.39 -4.66
C ARG A 47 2.44 -18.17 -3.25
N ARG A 48 2.34 -16.93 -2.71
CA ARG A 48 2.83 -16.63 -1.36
C ARG A 48 2.06 -17.40 -0.30
N LEU A 49 0.73 -17.46 -0.42
CA LEU A 49 -0.11 -18.21 0.51
C LEU A 49 0.18 -19.72 0.46
N ALA A 50 0.37 -20.29 -0.74
CA ALA A 50 0.76 -21.68 -0.90
C ALA A 50 2.15 -22.00 -0.31
N ALA A 51 3.04 -21.00 -0.24
CA ALA A 51 4.34 -21.08 0.41
C ALA A 51 4.28 -20.87 1.95
N GLY A 52 3.09 -20.62 2.51
CA GLY A 52 2.87 -20.51 3.96
C GLY A 52 2.78 -19.08 4.49
N ALA A 53 2.88 -18.05 3.63
CA ALA A 53 2.65 -16.67 4.05
C ALA A 53 1.19 -16.46 4.47
N ARG A 54 0.95 -15.50 5.35
CA ARG A 54 -0.40 -15.16 5.84
C ARG A 54 -0.78 -13.75 5.41
N LEU A 55 -1.98 -13.59 4.86
CA LEU A 55 -2.53 -12.28 4.56
C LEU A 55 -2.88 -11.54 5.87
N VAL A 56 -2.07 -10.54 6.22
CA VAL A 56 -2.21 -9.76 7.46
C VAL A 56 -2.78 -8.36 7.23
N GLY A 57 -2.83 -7.90 5.98
CA GLY A 57 -3.37 -6.60 5.67
C GLY A 57 -3.55 -6.33 4.20
N ARG A 58 -3.95 -5.10 3.91
CA ARG A 58 -4.07 -4.56 2.55
C ARG A 58 -3.64 -3.09 2.55
N LYS A 59 -3.25 -2.60 1.39
CA LYS A 59 -3.00 -1.18 1.15
C LYS A 59 -3.89 -0.63 0.07
N ILE A 60 -4.15 0.67 0.15
CA ILE A 60 -4.81 1.46 -0.90
C ILE A 60 -3.75 2.41 -1.46
N GLY A 61 -3.48 2.31 -2.75
CA GLY A 61 -2.66 3.30 -3.47
C GLY A 61 -3.54 4.24 -4.28
N LEU A 62 -2.93 5.27 -4.86
CA LEU A 62 -3.62 6.25 -5.71
C LEU A 62 -4.83 6.91 -5.01
N SER A 63 -4.73 7.14 -3.69
CA SER A 63 -5.78 7.76 -2.87
C SER A 63 -5.82 9.30 -2.98
N SER A 64 -4.87 9.90 -3.70
CA SER A 64 -4.79 11.35 -3.93
C SER A 64 -5.29 11.73 -5.33
N ALA A 65 -6.17 12.73 -5.41
CA ALA A 65 -6.70 13.23 -6.68
C ALA A 65 -5.61 13.71 -7.67
N PRO A 66 -4.50 14.35 -7.23
CA PRO A 66 -3.41 14.71 -8.13
C PRO A 66 -2.75 13.48 -8.78
N MET A 67 -2.52 12.40 -8.03
CA MET A 67 -1.91 11.18 -8.58
C MET A 67 -2.87 10.46 -9.53
N GLN A 68 -4.16 10.42 -9.19
CA GLN A 68 -5.20 9.89 -10.08
C GLN A 68 -5.23 10.66 -11.42
N THR A 69 -5.18 12.00 -11.36
CA THR A 69 -5.12 12.85 -12.55
C THR A 69 -3.85 12.60 -13.37
N LEU A 70 -2.69 12.47 -12.71
CA LEU A 70 -1.40 12.21 -13.37
C LEU A 70 -1.41 10.90 -14.15
N LEU A 71 -2.03 9.85 -13.59
CA LEU A 71 -2.15 8.54 -14.24
C LEU A 71 -3.38 8.39 -15.13
N GLY A 72 -4.24 9.41 -15.19
CA GLY A 72 -5.46 9.39 -15.99
C GLY A 72 -6.50 8.38 -15.51
N VAL A 73 -6.57 8.16 -14.19
CA VAL A 73 -7.53 7.26 -13.54
C VAL A 73 -8.53 8.04 -12.70
N ASP A 74 -9.67 7.43 -12.40
CA ASP A 74 -10.74 8.01 -11.59
C ASP A 74 -11.01 7.23 -10.30
N GLU A 75 -10.24 6.17 -10.03
CA GLU A 75 -10.33 5.38 -8.80
C GLU A 75 -8.95 4.97 -8.22
N PRO A 76 -8.88 4.70 -6.90
CA PRO A 76 -7.70 4.11 -6.26
C PRO A 76 -7.37 2.68 -6.75
N ASP A 77 -6.19 2.18 -6.40
CA ASP A 77 -5.85 0.75 -6.50
C ASP A 77 -5.70 0.12 -5.10
N PHE A 78 -5.56 -1.20 -5.04
CA PHE A 78 -5.23 -1.88 -3.80
C PHE A 78 -4.26 -3.04 -3.99
N GLY A 79 -3.55 -3.34 -2.91
CA GLY A 79 -2.58 -4.44 -2.83
C GLY A 79 -2.74 -5.27 -1.57
N PHE A 80 -2.05 -6.39 -1.54
CA PHE A 80 -2.00 -7.33 -0.42
C PHE A 80 -0.75 -7.11 0.42
N ILE A 81 -0.91 -7.24 1.74
CA ILE A 81 0.19 -7.27 2.69
C ILE A 81 0.16 -8.63 3.38
N VAL A 82 1.23 -9.39 3.19
CA VAL A 82 1.45 -10.65 3.91
C VAL A 82 2.49 -10.47 5.01
N ASP A 83 2.51 -11.39 5.96
CA ASP A 83 3.26 -11.28 7.22
C ASP A 83 4.76 -11.03 7.06
N ASP A 84 5.40 -11.63 6.07
CA ASP A 84 6.83 -11.44 5.76
C ASP A 84 7.16 -10.09 5.11
N MET A 85 6.17 -9.26 4.77
CA MET A 85 6.36 -7.86 4.35
C MET A 85 6.43 -6.89 5.55
N VAL A 86 6.03 -7.33 6.74
CA VAL A 86 6.04 -6.49 7.94
C VAL A 86 7.42 -6.56 8.58
N ILE A 87 8.15 -5.45 8.54
CA ILE A 87 9.49 -5.34 9.10
C ILE A 87 9.41 -5.36 10.62
N ALA A 88 10.03 -6.37 11.24
CA ALA A 88 10.09 -6.52 12.70
C ALA A 88 11.24 -5.73 13.36
N GLY A 89 12.23 -5.28 12.57
CA GLY A 89 13.40 -4.55 13.04
C GLY A 89 13.33 -3.05 12.74
N GLN A 90 14.46 -2.36 12.90
CA GLN A 90 14.61 -0.93 12.60
C GLN A 90 15.48 -0.68 11.37
N SER A 91 15.84 -1.74 10.63
CA SER A 91 16.64 -1.64 9.42
C SER A 91 16.20 -2.64 8.36
N VAL A 92 16.41 -2.29 7.10
CA VAL A 92 16.16 -3.16 5.96
C VAL A 92 17.25 -3.03 4.91
N ALA A 93 17.67 -4.15 4.34
CA ALA A 93 18.65 -4.15 3.26
C ALA A 93 18.02 -3.66 1.96
N THR A 94 18.56 -2.60 1.37
CA THR A 94 18.06 -1.97 0.13
C THR A 94 18.09 -2.96 -1.05
N GLU A 95 19.04 -3.90 -1.03
CA GLU A 95 19.18 -5.00 -2.01
C GLU A 95 18.01 -6.01 -2.02
N ARG A 96 17.04 -5.86 -1.11
CA ARG A 96 15.77 -6.61 -1.16
C ARG A 96 14.82 -6.05 -2.21
N PHE A 97 15.03 -4.81 -2.66
CA PHE A 97 14.11 -4.05 -3.49
C PHE A 97 14.69 -3.75 -4.87
N CYS A 98 13.81 -3.41 -5.81
CA CYS A 98 14.15 -2.99 -7.17
C CYS A 98 14.50 -1.50 -7.24
N ALA A 99 13.58 -0.64 -6.82
CA ALA A 99 13.68 0.81 -6.88
C ALA A 99 12.81 1.45 -5.78
N PRO A 100 13.16 1.23 -4.49
CA PRO A 100 12.27 1.55 -3.38
C PRO A 100 12.06 3.06 -3.19
N ARG A 101 10.85 3.40 -2.78
CA ARG A 101 10.47 4.71 -2.23
C ARG A 101 9.71 4.51 -0.93
N VAL A 102 9.60 5.55 -0.12
CA VAL A 102 8.88 5.53 1.15
C VAL A 102 7.75 6.54 1.21
N GLU A 103 6.66 6.15 1.87
CA GLU A 103 5.44 6.93 2.03
C GLU A 103 4.88 6.80 3.47
N PRO A 104 4.51 7.90 4.15
CA PRO A 104 3.87 7.87 5.46
C PRO A 104 2.36 7.65 5.34
N GLU A 105 1.83 6.69 6.09
CA GLU A 105 0.39 6.38 6.12
C GLU A 105 -0.15 6.17 7.52
N VAL A 106 -1.48 6.06 7.63
CA VAL A 106 -2.16 5.52 8.81
C VAL A 106 -2.57 4.08 8.53
N ALA A 107 -2.16 3.18 9.40
CA ALA A 107 -2.65 1.81 9.42
C ALA A 107 -3.87 1.69 10.35
N PHE A 108 -4.94 1.05 9.89
CA PHE A 108 -6.16 0.76 10.65
C PHE A 108 -6.24 -0.72 11.01
N LEU A 109 -6.07 -1.08 12.29
CA LEU A 109 -6.28 -2.44 12.77
C LEU A 109 -7.78 -2.68 13.02
N LEU A 110 -8.35 -3.69 12.39
CA LEU A 110 -9.78 -3.98 12.49
C LEU A 110 -10.07 -4.98 13.62
N LYS A 111 -11.02 -4.68 14.51
CA LYS A 111 -11.60 -5.63 15.48
C LYS A 111 -12.83 -6.38 14.93
N ARG A 112 -13.41 -5.89 13.84
CA ARG A 112 -14.60 -6.47 13.19
C ARG A 112 -14.43 -6.44 11.67
N PRO A 113 -15.02 -7.41 10.95
CA PRO A 113 -14.93 -7.39 9.50
C PRO A 113 -15.71 -6.21 8.90
N LEU A 114 -15.27 -5.77 7.72
CA LEU A 114 -15.97 -4.81 6.87
C LEU A 114 -16.28 -5.46 5.53
N ARG A 115 -17.57 -5.50 5.17
CA ARG A 115 -18.06 -6.16 3.97
C ARG A 115 -18.95 -5.21 3.18
N GLY A 116 -18.54 -4.90 1.96
CA GLY A 116 -19.34 -4.11 1.02
C GLY A 116 -20.48 -4.89 0.37
N PRO A 117 -21.32 -4.20 -0.43
CA PRO A 117 -21.30 -2.75 -0.65
C PRO A 117 -21.97 -1.97 0.49
N GLY A 118 -21.79 -0.64 0.51
CA GLY A 118 -22.44 0.28 1.46
C GLY A 118 -21.66 0.54 2.75
N VAL A 119 -20.38 0.19 2.80
CA VAL A 119 -19.48 0.58 3.90
C VAL A 119 -19.18 2.08 3.76
N ASP A 120 -19.32 2.82 4.86
CA ASP A 120 -18.96 4.23 4.98
C ASP A 120 -17.89 4.44 6.06
N THR A 121 -17.43 5.69 6.23
CA THR A 121 -16.41 6.03 7.23
C THR A 121 -16.85 5.72 8.66
N SER A 122 -18.15 5.85 8.96
CA SER A 122 -18.69 5.55 10.30
C SER A 122 -18.56 4.06 10.63
N ALA A 123 -18.83 3.20 9.66
CA ALA A 123 -18.66 1.75 9.79
C ALA A 123 -17.18 1.38 9.97
N VAL A 124 -16.28 2.02 9.23
CA VAL A 124 -14.83 1.84 9.37
C VAL A 124 -14.40 2.18 10.79
N TYR A 125 -14.69 3.39 11.27
CA TYR A 125 -14.31 3.81 12.63
C TYR A 125 -14.88 2.91 13.72
N ALA A 126 -16.11 2.42 13.55
CA ALA A 126 -16.71 1.48 14.48
C ALA A 126 -16.01 0.11 14.46
N ALA A 127 -15.50 -0.32 13.31
CA ALA A 127 -14.78 -1.59 13.12
C ALA A 127 -13.30 -1.51 13.53
N THR A 128 -12.71 -0.32 13.63
CA THR A 128 -11.32 -0.10 14.01
C THR A 128 -11.09 -0.31 15.51
N GLU A 129 -10.05 -1.06 15.85
CA GLU A 129 -9.53 -1.26 17.21
C GLU A 129 -8.53 -0.18 17.57
N SER A 130 -7.49 -0.09 16.75
CA SER A 130 -6.35 0.81 16.92
C SER A 130 -5.87 1.30 15.57
N VAL A 131 -5.11 2.39 15.61
CA VAL A 131 -4.42 2.95 14.47
C VAL A 131 -2.94 3.12 14.78
N ALA A 132 -2.09 3.09 13.76
CA ALA A 132 -0.67 3.33 13.91
C ALA A 132 -0.18 4.25 12.78
N VAL A 133 0.86 5.03 13.08
CA VAL A 133 1.69 5.57 11.99
C VAL A 133 2.40 4.40 11.31
N ALA A 134 2.47 4.44 9.99
CA ALA A 134 3.14 3.44 9.19
C ALA A 134 4.03 4.11 8.15
N LEU A 135 5.11 3.43 7.78
CA LEU A 135 5.94 3.81 6.65
C LEU A 135 5.88 2.64 5.65
N GLU A 136 5.18 2.84 4.53
CA GLU A 136 5.20 1.90 3.41
C GLU A 136 6.49 2.11 2.61
N ILE A 137 7.15 1.01 2.26
CA ILE A 137 8.14 0.95 1.20
C ILE A 137 7.40 0.48 -0.04
N VAL A 138 7.19 1.40 -0.98
CA VAL A 138 6.71 1.07 -2.31
C VAL A 138 7.89 0.74 -3.20
N ASP A 139 7.81 -0.36 -3.94
CA ASP A 139 8.88 -0.90 -4.77
C ASP A 139 8.34 -1.40 -6.10
N SER A 140 8.69 -0.74 -7.19
CA SER A 140 8.19 -1.10 -8.52
C SER A 140 9.05 -2.19 -9.16
N ARG A 141 8.43 -3.31 -9.56
CA ARG A 141 9.04 -4.31 -10.45
C ARG A 141 8.90 -3.92 -11.92
N ILE A 142 8.25 -2.79 -12.20
CA ILE A 142 8.23 -2.15 -13.52
C ILE A 142 9.35 -1.12 -13.60
N ALA A 143 10.13 -1.18 -14.68
CA ALA A 143 11.31 -0.35 -14.88
C ALA A 143 10.97 1.14 -14.91
N ASP A 144 11.87 1.94 -14.33
CA ASP A 144 11.82 3.41 -14.30
C ASP A 144 10.53 4.01 -13.69
N TRP A 145 9.73 3.24 -12.94
CA TRP A 145 8.42 3.68 -12.46
C TRP A 145 7.48 4.16 -13.58
N LYS A 146 7.63 3.63 -14.81
CA LYS A 146 6.76 3.90 -15.97
C LYS A 146 5.46 3.13 -15.85
N LEU A 147 4.63 3.54 -14.90
CA LEU A 147 3.42 2.82 -14.53
C LEU A 147 2.20 3.39 -15.24
N THR A 148 1.39 2.49 -15.81
CA THR A 148 -0.06 2.71 -15.96
C THR A 148 -0.81 2.01 -14.82
N LEU A 149 -2.12 2.24 -14.68
CA LEU A 149 -2.93 1.57 -13.65
C LEU A 149 -2.85 0.03 -13.71
N PRO A 150 -3.03 -0.62 -14.87
CA PRO A 150 -2.88 -2.07 -14.94
C PRO A 150 -1.47 -2.56 -14.54
N ASP A 151 -0.42 -1.79 -14.80
CA ASP A 151 0.94 -2.15 -14.41
C ASP A 151 1.11 -2.17 -12.89
N THR A 152 0.69 -1.10 -12.19
CA THR A 152 0.78 -1.04 -10.72
C THR A 152 -0.13 -2.06 -10.04
N VAL A 153 -1.38 -2.23 -10.51
CA VAL A 153 -2.32 -3.21 -9.95
C VAL A 153 -1.76 -4.62 -10.07
N ALA A 154 -1.29 -5.01 -11.26
CA ALA A 154 -0.68 -6.31 -11.50
C ALA A 154 0.54 -6.53 -10.60
N ASP A 155 1.31 -5.47 -10.37
CA ASP A 155 2.45 -5.44 -9.49
C ASP A 155 2.10 -5.21 -8.00
N ASN A 156 1.00 -5.77 -7.53
CA ASN A 156 0.55 -5.68 -6.14
C ASN A 156 0.49 -4.23 -5.60
N ALA A 157 0.00 -3.30 -6.43
CA ALA A 157 -0.03 -1.87 -6.16
C ALA A 157 1.35 -1.32 -5.69
N SER A 158 2.42 -1.80 -6.32
CA SER A 158 3.82 -1.48 -6.00
C SER A 158 4.22 -1.77 -4.55
N SER A 159 3.51 -2.61 -3.80
CA SER A 159 3.89 -2.88 -2.40
C SER A 159 5.22 -3.63 -2.31
N GLY A 160 6.15 -3.09 -1.52
CA GLY A 160 7.39 -3.74 -1.11
C GLY A 160 7.26 -4.32 0.29
N ASP A 161 7.50 -3.49 1.29
CA ASP A 161 7.54 -3.84 2.72
C ASP A 161 6.95 -2.70 3.55
N ILE A 162 6.61 -2.95 4.82
CA ILE A 162 6.03 -1.93 5.71
C ILE A 162 6.67 -2.03 7.09
N ILE A 163 6.91 -0.88 7.72
CA ILE A 163 7.16 -0.81 9.17
C ILE A 163 6.02 -0.05 9.85
N LEU A 164 5.56 -0.59 10.99
CA LEU A 164 4.49 -0.02 11.80
C LEU A 164 5.09 0.61 13.06
N GLY A 165 4.59 1.78 13.44
CA GLY A 165 4.77 2.33 14.77
C GLY A 165 3.91 1.62 15.81
N ASP A 166 3.88 2.18 17.02
CA ASP A 166 3.06 1.65 18.10
C ASP A 166 1.55 1.78 17.78
N TRP A 167 0.80 0.74 18.13
CA TRP A 167 -0.66 0.76 18.00
C TRP A 167 -1.29 1.67 19.07
N VAL A 168 -2.03 2.67 18.61
CA VAL A 168 -2.79 3.60 19.45
C VAL A 168 -4.27 3.24 19.39
N PRO A 169 -4.95 2.95 20.52
CA PRO A 169 -6.39 2.69 20.51
C PRO A 169 -7.17 3.80 19.82
N TYR A 170 -8.05 3.43 18.89
CA TYR A 170 -8.78 4.42 18.12
C TYR A 170 -9.79 5.16 19.00
N THR A 171 -9.74 6.49 18.95
CA THR A 171 -10.78 7.37 19.50
C THR A 171 -11.03 8.53 18.53
N ALA A 172 -12.24 9.09 18.55
CA ALA A 172 -12.57 10.25 17.71
C ALA A 172 -11.70 11.49 18.02
N ALA A 173 -11.04 11.55 19.19
CA ALA A 173 -10.13 12.62 19.57
C ALA A 173 -8.87 12.68 18.71
N LEU A 174 -8.48 11.58 18.05
CA LEU A 174 -7.35 11.55 17.12
C LEU A 174 -7.60 12.42 15.89
N ALA A 175 -8.87 12.67 15.53
CA ALA A 175 -9.27 13.52 14.41
C ALA A 175 -8.43 13.27 13.14
N LEU A 176 -8.34 12.00 12.70
CA LEU A 176 -7.45 11.54 11.63
C LEU A 176 -7.47 12.41 10.35
N PRO A 177 -8.61 12.93 9.86
CA PRO A 177 -8.62 13.84 8.70
C PRO A 177 -7.77 15.10 8.89
N ARG A 178 -7.53 15.53 10.13
CA ARG A 178 -6.72 16.71 10.46
C ARG A 178 -5.36 16.35 11.05
N ALA A 179 -5.03 15.07 11.15
CA ALA A 179 -3.73 14.66 11.66
C ALA A 179 -2.64 15.09 10.67
N ALA A 180 -1.68 15.88 11.15
CA ALA A 180 -0.54 16.30 10.36
C ALA A 180 0.50 15.17 10.29
N ALA A 181 1.03 14.93 9.10
CA ALA A 181 2.07 13.95 8.82
C ALA A 181 3.31 14.64 8.25
N THR A 182 4.49 14.12 8.58
CA THR A 182 5.77 14.56 8.02
C THR A 182 6.62 13.35 7.63
N LEU A 183 7.25 13.42 6.46
CA LEU A 183 8.28 12.50 6.02
C LEU A 183 9.64 13.21 6.01
N THR A 184 10.62 12.63 6.69
CA THR A 184 12.01 13.11 6.66
C THR A 184 12.96 12.00 6.20
N LEU A 185 14.02 12.40 5.50
CA LEU A 185 15.16 11.54 5.17
C LEU A 185 16.42 12.15 5.77
N ASN A 186 17.14 11.38 6.59
CA ASN A 186 18.38 11.82 7.24
C ASN A 186 18.21 13.12 8.05
N GLY A 187 17.02 13.31 8.65
CA GLY A 187 16.65 14.51 9.40
C GLY A 187 16.30 15.73 8.55
N VAL A 188 16.21 15.59 7.22
CA VAL A 188 15.77 16.64 6.29
C VAL A 188 14.30 16.41 5.93
N ASP A 189 13.48 17.45 6.09
CA ASP A 189 12.08 17.42 5.69
C ASP A 189 11.96 17.22 4.18
N ILE A 190 11.29 16.15 3.76
CA ILE A 190 11.04 15.85 2.35
C ILE A 190 9.67 16.38 1.94
N ASP A 191 8.65 16.04 2.72
CA ASP A 191 7.28 16.45 2.44
C ASP A 191 6.41 16.35 3.71
N SER A 192 5.26 17.01 3.70
CA SER A 192 4.30 17.03 4.80
C SER A 192 2.88 17.15 4.28
N GLY A 193 1.92 16.60 5.01
CA GLY A 193 0.51 16.61 4.62
C GLY A 193 -0.43 16.44 5.79
N THR A 194 -1.73 16.41 5.50
CA THR A 194 -2.81 16.18 6.46
C THR A 194 -3.68 15.02 5.99
N GLY A 195 -4.35 14.34 6.92
CA GLY A 195 -5.12 13.13 6.58
C GLY A 195 -6.23 13.34 5.55
N ASP A 196 -6.77 14.54 5.43
CA ASP A 196 -7.74 14.90 4.40
C ASP A 196 -7.19 14.89 2.97
N ALA A 197 -5.86 14.86 2.79
CA ALA A 197 -5.24 14.58 1.50
C ALA A 197 -5.59 13.17 0.98
N VAL A 198 -5.89 12.24 1.90
CA VAL A 198 -6.33 10.88 1.60
C VAL A 198 -7.85 10.88 1.49
N MET A 199 -8.37 11.12 0.28
CA MET A 199 -9.81 11.07 -0.02
C MET A 199 -10.72 11.88 0.94
N GLY A 200 -10.21 12.96 1.54
CA GLY A 200 -10.92 13.78 2.53
C GLY A 200 -10.94 13.19 3.95
N ASP A 201 -10.73 11.89 4.11
CA ASP A 201 -10.61 11.16 5.38
C ASP A 201 -9.88 9.83 5.10
N PRO A 202 -8.80 9.47 5.83
CA PRO A 202 -8.14 8.18 5.65
C PRO A 202 -9.06 6.96 5.81
N ALA A 203 -10.13 7.08 6.62
CA ALA A 203 -11.16 6.05 6.74
C ALA A 203 -12.02 5.90 5.49
N ALA A 204 -12.11 6.93 4.63
CA ALA A 204 -12.83 6.86 3.36
C ALA A 204 -12.13 5.92 2.38
N ALA A 205 -10.79 5.87 2.38
CA ALA A 205 -10.01 4.90 1.60
C ALA A 205 -10.27 3.45 2.06
N VAL A 206 -10.35 3.22 3.37
CA VAL A 206 -10.70 1.90 3.92
C VAL A 206 -12.14 1.51 3.54
N ALA A 207 -13.08 2.46 3.58
CA ALA A 207 -14.46 2.23 3.16
C ALA A 207 -14.55 1.90 1.67
N TRP A 208 -13.83 2.66 0.83
CA TRP A 208 -13.71 2.39 -0.61
C TRP A 208 -13.21 0.96 -0.85
N LEU A 209 -12.13 0.55 -0.18
CA LEU A 209 -11.58 -0.79 -0.34
C LEU A 209 -12.60 -1.86 0.05
N ALA A 210 -13.29 -1.72 1.19
CA ALA A 210 -14.29 -2.68 1.62
C ALA A 210 -15.44 -2.82 0.59
N ASN A 211 -15.80 -1.74 -0.10
CA ASN A 211 -16.80 -1.74 -1.17
C ASN A 211 -16.26 -2.36 -2.47
N ALA A 212 -15.05 -2.01 -2.89
CA ALA A 212 -14.40 -2.57 -4.08
C ALA A 212 -14.25 -4.10 -3.98
N LEU A 213 -13.94 -4.61 -2.78
CA LEU A 213 -13.82 -6.05 -2.53
C LEU A 213 -15.13 -6.84 -2.68
N ALA A 214 -16.28 -6.18 -2.66
CA ALA A 214 -17.57 -6.83 -2.88
C ALA A 214 -17.67 -7.46 -4.28
N GLU A 215 -17.05 -6.84 -5.29
CA GLU A 215 -17.02 -7.35 -6.67
C GLU A 215 -16.23 -8.65 -6.79
N PHE A 216 -15.26 -8.84 -5.88
CA PHE A 216 -14.44 -10.06 -5.78
C PHE A 216 -15.03 -11.09 -4.81
N GLY A 217 -16.21 -10.82 -4.24
CA GLY A 217 -16.85 -11.70 -3.25
C GLY A 217 -16.05 -11.87 -1.96
N THR A 218 -15.21 -10.90 -1.60
CA THR A 218 -14.35 -10.93 -0.40
C THR A 218 -14.64 -9.76 0.54
N GLU A 219 -13.97 -9.73 1.69
CA GLU A 219 -14.16 -8.74 2.74
C GLU A 219 -12.84 -8.40 3.43
N LEU A 220 -12.84 -7.32 4.22
CA LEU A 220 -11.75 -7.04 5.16
C LEU A 220 -12.02 -7.79 6.45
N SER A 221 -11.09 -8.64 6.86
CA SER A 221 -11.28 -9.51 8.02
C SER A 221 -10.86 -8.83 9.33
N ALA A 222 -11.50 -9.22 10.44
CA ALA A 222 -11.02 -8.84 11.77
C ALA A 222 -9.58 -9.36 11.99
N GLY A 223 -8.75 -8.56 12.66
CA GLY A 223 -7.33 -8.82 12.89
C GLY A 223 -6.42 -8.40 11.74
N GLN A 224 -6.96 -8.01 10.58
CA GLN A 224 -6.17 -7.40 9.51
C GLN A 224 -5.96 -5.91 9.77
N PHE A 225 -4.84 -5.39 9.28
CA PHE A 225 -4.62 -3.94 9.20
C PHE A 225 -4.74 -3.41 7.77
N ILE A 226 -5.20 -2.18 7.64
CA ILE A 226 -5.40 -1.52 6.35
C ILE A 226 -4.60 -0.24 6.29
N MET A 227 -3.68 -0.15 5.34
CA MET A 227 -2.88 1.02 5.02
C MET A 227 -3.73 1.97 4.14
N SER A 228 -4.05 3.16 4.65
CA SER A 228 -5.07 4.04 4.07
C SER A 228 -4.66 4.78 2.80
N GLY A 229 -3.38 4.76 2.45
CA GLY A 229 -2.78 5.62 1.43
C GLY A 229 -1.99 6.77 2.05
N SER A 230 -1.02 7.26 1.26
CA SER A 230 -0.02 8.24 1.68
C SER A 230 -0.56 9.66 1.88
N PHE A 231 0.00 10.33 2.89
CA PHE A 231 -0.25 11.74 3.21
C PHE A 231 0.65 12.67 2.38
N THR A 232 1.72 12.13 1.80
CA THR A 232 2.77 12.90 1.13
C THR A 232 3.14 12.25 -0.20
N SER A 233 4.00 12.92 -0.97
CA SER A 233 4.68 12.30 -2.11
C SER A 233 5.67 11.22 -1.64
N ALA A 234 5.83 10.16 -2.44
CA ALA A 234 6.87 9.15 -2.23
C ALA A 234 8.29 9.72 -2.42
N ALA A 235 9.21 9.33 -1.53
CA ALA A 235 10.63 9.70 -1.63
C ALA A 235 11.51 8.49 -1.94
N PHE A 236 12.41 8.60 -2.91
CA PHE A 236 13.42 7.56 -3.15
C PHE A 236 14.35 7.41 -1.95
N VAL A 237 14.74 6.16 -1.66
CA VAL A 237 15.65 5.81 -0.57
C VAL A 237 16.85 5.03 -1.10
N HIS A 238 18.00 5.24 -0.48
CA HIS A 238 19.27 4.63 -0.84
C HIS A 238 19.93 4.00 0.39
N VAL A 239 20.95 3.17 0.14
CA VAL A 239 21.78 2.61 1.20
C VAL A 239 22.37 3.74 2.06
N GLY A 240 22.18 3.63 3.38
CA GLY A 240 22.59 4.61 4.38
C GLY A 240 21.49 5.59 4.79
N ASP A 241 20.39 5.68 4.06
CA ASP A 241 19.30 6.60 4.39
C ASP A 241 18.54 6.16 5.65
N VAL A 242 18.07 7.14 6.42
CA VAL A 242 17.12 6.93 7.52
C VAL A 242 15.84 7.68 7.19
N ALA A 243 14.78 6.92 6.91
CA ALA A 243 13.45 7.47 6.71
C ALA A 243 12.69 7.54 8.03
N THR A 244 12.00 8.64 8.27
CA THR A 244 11.17 8.83 9.46
C THR A 244 9.83 9.42 9.09
N ALA A 245 8.75 8.74 9.50
CA ALA A 245 7.39 9.23 9.41
C ALA A 245 6.90 9.61 10.81
N THR A 246 6.29 10.78 10.93
CA THR A 246 5.59 11.21 12.16
C THR A 246 4.17 11.58 11.80
N ILE A 247 3.19 11.11 12.57
CA ILE A 247 1.79 11.53 12.46
C ILE A 247 1.32 12.02 13.82
N ALA A 248 0.80 13.24 13.84
CA ALA A 248 0.30 13.89 15.06
C ALA A 248 -0.73 13.00 15.77
N GLY A 249 -0.47 12.70 17.05
CA GLY A 249 -1.32 11.82 17.86
C GLY A 249 -1.04 10.32 17.72
N LEU A 250 -0.29 9.89 16.68
CA LEU A 250 0.09 8.49 16.46
C LEU A 250 1.57 8.20 16.73
N GLY A 251 2.39 9.24 16.87
CA GLY A 251 3.82 9.11 17.17
C GLY A 251 4.67 9.03 15.90
N THR A 252 5.79 8.32 16.00
CA THR A 252 6.85 8.32 14.99
C THR A 252 7.32 6.88 14.73
N VAL A 253 7.63 6.59 13.47
CA VAL A 253 8.31 5.36 13.05
C VAL A 253 9.51 5.72 12.17
N SER A 254 10.61 5.01 12.33
CA SER A 254 11.84 5.22 11.59
C SER A 254 12.41 3.90 11.07
N LEU A 255 13.05 3.95 9.91
CA LEU A 255 13.68 2.80 9.27
C LEU A 255 15.01 3.20 8.64
N THR A 256 16.06 2.42 8.93
CA THR A 256 17.37 2.56 8.30
C THR A 256 17.50 1.64 7.09
N PHE A 257 17.92 2.19 5.96
CA PHE A 257 18.22 1.46 4.74
C PHE A 257 19.69 1.06 4.75
N THR A 258 19.98 -0.24 4.70
CA THR A 258 21.34 -0.80 4.76
C THR A 258 21.76 -1.43 3.45
#